data_AF-A0A397AKB6-F1
#
_entry.id   AF-A0A397AKB6-F1
#
_cell.length_a   1.000
_cell.length_b   1.000
_cell.length_c   1.000
_cell.angle_alpha   90.00
_cell.angle_beta   90.00
_cell.angle_gamma   90.00
#
_symmetry.space_group_name_H-M   'P 1'
#
loop_
_entity.id
_entity.type
_entity.pdbx_description
1 polymer ?
#
loop_
_entity_poly.entity_id
_entity_poly.type
_entity_poly.pdbx_seq_one_letter_code
_entity_poly.pdbx_strand_id
1 'polypeptide(L)'
;MHFGTRFQPNEGEVHVLVTVAVANEKSSTTQFAAPGQEQMVETKQKRYVHSQMNSENGVEFLQNMNMWVKYWSATPYPDEDRFTVDSFHWETVDVAGQTIALTESQQRARYREYMETGIGNVLAQEKLCVVGVENAPDLLTAYIPHLDIHLAGRTDLVILSDEVSRGNADDLRVLPGARMVVEVKKSIQSGSMFQALTELIALDLLTTDPVVALLTDLNDHWHFFWLSEVTGEGTEKLHVFVKWPITKPGQAFEIIRTLLTSPAAVIQCPGSEPLAKRRKLRHMLPTIGEGGGGVLDSIERYFDIESVLGPDVEMARAVARQVVSSIPIFSTSMYS
;
A
#
# COMPACT_ATOMS: atom_id res chain seq x y z
N MET A 1 28.24 -36.21 2.40
CA MET A 1 29.66 -35.92 2.72
C MET A 1 29.67 -35.05 3.96
N HIS A 2 30.32 -35.49 5.04
CA HIS A 2 30.56 -34.64 6.21
C HIS A 2 31.83 -33.83 5.95
N PHE A 3 31.70 -32.50 5.88
CA PHE A 3 32.84 -31.61 5.96
C PHE A 3 33.32 -31.63 7.41
N GLY A 4 34.50 -32.20 7.67
CA GLY A 4 35.07 -32.27 9.02
C GLY A 4 35.33 -30.88 9.62
N THR A 5 35.68 -30.83 10.90
CA THR A 5 35.90 -29.58 11.67
C THR A 5 37.07 -28.71 11.21
N ARG A 6 37.73 -29.06 10.11
CA ARG A 6 38.90 -28.35 9.54
C ARG A 6 38.73 -28.06 8.05
N PHE A 7 37.51 -27.99 7.54
CA PHE A 7 37.27 -27.61 6.15
C PHE A 7 37.58 -26.12 5.94
N GLN A 8 38.40 -25.83 4.93
CA GLN A 8 38.60 -24.47 4.41
C GLN A 8 38.31 -24.50 2.90
N PRO A 9 37.39 -23.67 2.39
CA PRO A 9 37.08 -23.62 0.98
C PRO A 9 38.22 -22.96 0.20
N ASN A 10 38.44 -23.42 -1.04
CA ASN A 10 39.36 -22.78 -1.96
C ASN A 10 38.77 -21.46 -2.49
N GLU A 11 39.64 -20.53 -2.91
CA GLU A 11 39.24 -19.26 -3.49
C GLU A 11 38.42 -19.47 -4.78
N GLY A 12 37.21 -18.92 -4.84
CA GLY A 12 36.27 -19.08 -5.96
C GLY A 12 35.25 -20.22 -5.82
N GLU A 13 35.28 -21.01 -4.75
CA GLU A 13 34.28 -22.07 -4.51
C GLU A 13 33.26 -21.68 -3.42
N VAL A 14 31.97 -21.86 -3.71
CA VAL A 14 30.88 -21.70 -2.73
C VAL A 14 30.41 -23.07 -2.25
N HIS A 15 30.53 -23.31 -0.95
CA HIS A 15 30.09 -24.55 -0.30
C HIS A 15 28.87 -24.28 0.57
N VAL A 16 27.76 -24.98 0.28
CA VAL A 16 26.49 -24.85 1.03
C VAL A 16 26.35 -26.05 1.95
N LEU A 17 26.29 -25.80 3.27
CA LEU A 17 26.06 -26.83 4.28
C LEU A 17 24.56 -27.04 4.48
N VAL A 18 24.05 -28.18 4.04
CA VAL A 18 22.69 -28.65 4.32
C VAL A 18 22.77 -29.65 5.47
N THR A 19 22.18 -29.31 6.62
CA THR A 19 22.09 -30.23 7.75
C THR A 19 20.77 -30.97 7.67
N VAL A 20 20.82 -32.30 7.55
CA VAL A 20 19.65 -33.17 7.53
C VAL A 20 19.56 -33.84 8.89
N ALA A 21 18.46 -33.61 9.62
CA ALA A 21 18.23 -34.29 10.89
C ALA A 21 17.90 -35.76 10.62
N VAL A 22 18.87 -36.66 10.89
CA VAL A 22 18.64 -38.10 10.78
C VAL A 22 18.08 -38.60 12.11
N ALA A 23 16.80 -38.97 12.13
CA ALA A 23 16.20 -39.72 13.22
C ALA A 23 16.81 -41.13 13.24
N ASN A 24 17.68 -41.41 14.20
CA ASN A 24 18.28 -42.74 14.36
C ASN A 24 17.67 -43.43 15.59
N GLU A 25 16.80 -44.41 15.36
CA GLU A 25 16.31 -45.31 16.41
C GLU A 25 17.40 -46.34 16.77
N LYS A 26 17.98 -46.23 17.98
CA LYS A 26 18.04 -47.28 19.03
C LYS A 26 19.08 -46.97 20.12
N SER A 27 18.57 -46.83 21.36
CA SER A 27 19.08 -47.30 22.68
C SER A 27 20.60 -47.21 22.96
N SER A 28 21.12 -46.66 24.07
CA SER A 28 20.60 -46.56 25.44
C SER A 28 21.44 -45.56 26.26
N THR A 29 20.80 -44.96 27.27
CA THR A 29 21.39 -44.31 28.46
C THR A 29 22.08 -42.96 28.22
N THR A 30 21.49 -41.86 28.71
CA THR A 30 22.04 -40.99 29.78
C THR A 30 21.02 -39.88 30.09
N GLN A 31 21.00 -39.47 31.35
CA GLN A 31 20.06 -38.62 32.07
C GLN A 31 19.84 -37.21 31.48
N PHE A 32 18.58 -36.77 31.61
CA PHE A 32 18.08 -35.39 31.80
C PHE A 32 18.90 -34.22 31.21
N ALA A 33 18.42 -33.68 30.08
CA ALA A 33 18.50 -32.25 29.76
C ALA A 33 17.18 -31.85 29.05
N ALA A 34 16.67 -30.66 29.39
CA ALA A 34 15.34 -30.14 29.08
C ALA A 34 14.99 -30.11 27.58
N PRO A 35 13.70 -30.23 27.20
CA PRO A 35 13.28 -30.11 25.80
C PRO A 35 13.57 -28.69 25.31
N GLY A 36 14.47 -28.59 24.33
CA GLY A 36 14.70 -27.38 23.55
C GLY A 36 13.40 -27.01 22.85
N GLN A 37 13.04 -25.73 22.96
CA GLN A 37 11.91 -25.15 22.26
C GLN A 37 12.10 -25.38 20.76
N GLU A 38 11.14 -26.08 20.15
CA GLU A 38 10.88 -25.95 18.72
C GLU A 38 10.65 -24.46 18.46
N GLN A 39 11.65 -23.81 17.90
CA GLN A 39 11.51 -22.46 17.41
C GLN A 39 10.76 -22.54 16.08
N MET A 40 9.43 -22.73 16.17
CA MET A 40 8.53 -22.27 15.12
C MET A 40 8.93 -20.82 14.83
N VAL A 41 9.39 -20.55 13.61
CA VAL A 41 9.53 -19.17 13.15
C VAL A 41 8.11 -18.62 13.06
N GLU A 42 7.62 -18.03 14.14
CA GLU A 42 6.49 -17.11 14.08
C GLU A 42 6.93 -15.98 13.15
N THR A 43 6.55 -16.04 11.87
CA THR A 43 6.55 -14.85 11.02
C THR A 43 5.55 -13.88 11.64
N LYS A 44 6.05 -13.01 12.51
CA LYS A 44 5.24 -12.09 13.29
C LYS A 44 4.62 -11.09 12.30
N GLN A 45 3.36 -11.33 11.94
CA GLN A 45 2.56 -10.48 11.07
C GLN A 45 2.74 -9.00 11.46
N LYS A 46 3.22 -8.17 10.53
CA LYS A 46 3.45 -6.74 10.79
C LYS A 46 2.12 -6.01 10.68
N ARG A 47 1.73 -5.30 11.74
CA ARG A 47 0.49 -4.51 11.78
C ARG A 47 0.79 -3.03 11.72
N TYR A 48 0.26 -2.34 10.71
CA TYR A 48 0.28 -0.87 10.61
C TYR A 48 -1.12 -0.32 10.82
N VAL A 49 -1.27 0.60 11.77
CA VAL A 49 -2.52 1.34 11.99
C VAL A 49 -2.39 2.70 11.30
N HIS A 50 -3.31 3.02 10.39
CA HIS A 50 -3.23 4.22 9.52
C HIS A 50 -2.93 5.50 10.31
N SER A 51 -3.70 5.75 11.38
CA SER A 51 -3.57 6.95 12.21
C SER A 51 -2.30 6.99 13.07
N GLN A 52 -1.54 5.89 13.16
CA GLN A 52 -0.30 5.77 13.92
C GLN A 52 0.94 5.83 13.01
N MET A 53 0.76 6.07 11.72
CA MET A 53 1.88 6.21 10.79
C MET A 53 2.70 7.46 11.10
N ASN A 54 4.01 7.30 11.07
CA ASN A 54 5.01 8.35 11.24
C ASN A 54 6.13 8.16 10.20
N SER A 55 7.17 8.99 10.24
CA SER A 55 8.25 8.92 9.26
C SER A 55 9.07 7.63 9.34
N GLU A 56 9.28 7.07 10.53
CA GLU A 56 10.08 5.87 10.73
C GLU A 56 9.38 4.63 10.19
N ASN A 57 8.15 4.36 10.67
CA ASN A 57 7.38 3.20 10.23
C ASN A 57 6.86 3.36 8.79
N GLY A 58 6.70 4.60 8.31
CA GLY A 58 6.31 4.91 6.95
C GLY A 58 7.40 4.60 5.93
N VAL A 59 8.66 4.94 6.24
CA VAL A 59 9.80 4.56 5.40
C VAL A 59 9.98 3.05 5.40
N GLU A 60 9.88 2.40 6.57
CA GLU A 60 9.93 0.93 6.66
C GLU A 60 8.81 0.28 5.82
N PHE A 61 7.59 0.81 5.89
CA PHE A 61 6.47 0.31 5.09
C PHE A 61 6.77 0.38 3.59
N LEU A 62 7.27 1.52 3.09
CA LEU A 62 7.63 1.67 1.67
C LEU A 62 8.75 0.70 1.24
N GLN A 63 9.73 0.46 2.12
CA GLN A 63 10.79 -0.50 1.88
C GLN A 63 10.26 -1.94 1.80
N ASN A 64 9.38 -2.34 2.73
CA ASN A 64 8.76 -3.66 2.71
C ASN A 64 7.89 -3.87 1.45
N MET A 65 7.25 -2.81 0.95
CA MET A 65 6.49 -2.83 -0.30
C MET A 65 7.36 -2.83 -1.56
N ASN A 66 8.66 -2.53 -1.44
CA ASN A 66 9.56 -2.23 -2.56
C ASN A 66 8.99 -1.15 -3.51
N MET A 67 8.51 -0.05 -2.94
CA MET A 67 7.87 1.05 -3.67
C MET A 67 8.48 2.40 -3.31
N TRP A 68 8.48 3.33 -4.28
CA TRP A 68 9.00 4.68 -4.10
C TRP A 68 7.93 5.75 -4.32
N VAL A 69 8.16 6.94 -3.76
CA VAL A 69 7.29 8.11 -4.02
C VAL A 69 7.87 8.91 -5.18
N LYS A 70 7.10 9.06 -6.26
CA LYS A 70 7.43 9.90 -7.41
C LYS A 70 6.61 11.19 -7.36
N TYR A 71 7.28 12.33 -7.36
CA TYR A 71 6.62 13.63 -7.44
C TYR A 71 6.19 13.93 -8.87
N TRP A 72 4.97 14.44 -9.02
CA TRP A 72 4.44 14.97 -10.26
C TRP A 72 4.23 16.48 -10.12
N SER A 73 4.76 17.26 -11.08
CA SER A 73 4.82 18.73 -10.98
C SER A 73 4.14 19.46 -12.13
N ALA A 74 3.39 18.77 -12.99
CA ALA A 74 2.68 19.44 -14.08
C ALA A 74 1.53 20.28 -13.52
N THR A 75 1.34 21.47 -14.09
CA THR A 75 0.18 22.32 -13.80
C THR A 75 -1.01 21.83 -14.63
N PRO A 76 -2.11 21.35 -14.01
CA PRO A 76 -3.20 20.71 -14.75
C PRO A 76 -4.10 21.68 -15.50
N TYR A 77 -4.17 22.94 -15.06
CA TYR A 77 -5.00 23.98 -15.65
C TYR A 77 -4.22 25.31 -15.63
N PRO A 78 -3.69 25.76 -16.78
CA PRO A 78 -2.86 26.97 -16.85
C PRO A 78 -3.67 28.26 -16.63
N ASP A 79 -5.00 28.19 -16.73
CA ASP A 79 -5.91 29.31 -16.53
C ASP A 79 -6.42 29.33 -15.07
N GLU A 80 -5.65 29.97 -14.20
CA GLU A 80 -5.82 29.90 -12.75
C GLU A 80 -7.06 30.65 -12.23
N ASP A 81 -7.54 31.66 -12.97
CA ASP A 81 -8.63 32.54 -12.54
C ASP A 81 -10.03 31.98 -12.83
N ARG A 82 -10.10 30.89 -13.60
CA ARG A 82 -11.38 30.32 -14.05
C ARG A 82 -12.13 29.56 -12.96
N PHE A 83 -11.44 29.17 -11.89
CA PHE A 83 -11.96 28.29 -10.85
C PHE A 83 -11.69 28.90 -9.47
N THR A 84 -12.40 29.97 -9.12
CA THR A 84 -12.33 30.53 -7.77
C THR A 84 -13.25 29.75 -6.84
N VAL A 85 -12.69 29.23 -5.75
CA VAL A 85 -13.42 28.57 -4.66
C VAL A 85 -12.89 29.17 -3.37
N ASP A 86 -13.80 29.53 -2.46
CA ASP A 86 -13.44 30.10 -1.16
C ASP A 86 -12.64 29.09 -0.33
N SER A 87 -11.61 29.58 0.36
CA SER A 87 -10.82 28.79 1.30
C SER A 87 -11.67 28.21 2.43
N PHE A 88 -11.30 27.02 2.92
CA PHE A 88 -12.01 26.41 4.04
C PHE A 88 -11.65 27.04 5.38
N HIS A 89 -12.66 27.54 6.10
CA HIS A 89 -12.49 28.15 7.41
C HIS A 89 -12.59 27.12 8.55
N TRP A 90 -11.42 26.69 9.05
CA TRP A 90 -11.31 25.79 10.19
C TRP A 90 -11.89 26.34 11.49
N GLU A 91 -11.88 27.65 11.67
CA GLU A 91 -12.42 28.32 12.85
C GLU A 91 -13.87 28.77 12.60
N THR A 92 -14.64 28.84 13.67
CA THR A 92 -15.99 29.44 13.65
C THR A 92 -16.03 30.53 14.70
N VAL A 93 -16.70 31.63 14.40
CA VAL A 93 -16.88 32.73 15.35
C VAL A 93 -18.35 32.84 15.75
N ASP A 94 -18.61 33.22 17.00
CA ASP A 94 -19.96 33.53 17.46
C ASP A 94 -20.43 34.92 16.99
N VAL A 95 -21.64 35.31 17.38
CA VAL A 95 -22.21 36.64 17.07
C VAL A 95 -21.41 37.81 17.64
N ALA A 96 -20.53 37.56 18.61
CA ALA A 96 -19.62 38.53 19.21
C ALA A 96 -18.21 38.49 18.58
N GLY A 97 -17.97 37.63 17.58
CA GLY A 97 -16.69 37.48 16.91
C GLY A 97 -15.68 36.60 17.66
N GLN A 98 -16.10 35.86 18.69
CA GLN A 98 -15.21 34.99 19.46
C GLN A 98 -15.12 33.59 18.85
N THR A 99 -13.90 33.05 18.74
CA THR A 99 -13.66 31.71 18.20
C THR A 99 -14.33 30.64 19.07
N ILE A 100 -15.22 29.86 18.46
CA ILE A 100 -15.89 28.71 19.05
C ILE A 100 -15.09 27.44 18.72
N ALA A 101 -14.76 26.66 19.74
CA ALA A 101 -14.22 25.32 19.56
C ALA A 101 -15.33 24.37 19.12
N LEU A 102 -15.29 23.92 17.87
CA LEU A 102 -16.19 22.88 17.36
C LEU A 102 -15.70 21.50 17.81
N THR A 103 -16.65 20.59 18.08
CA THR A 103 -16.36 19.17 18.25
C THR A 103 -15.81 18.58 16.94
N GLU A 104 -15.12 17.46 17.04
CA GLU A 104 -14.58 16.77 15.87
C GLU A 104 -15.69 16.44 14.87
N SER A 105 -16.82 15.88 15.32
CA SER A 105 -17.98 15.55 14.48
C SER A 105 -18.56 16.78 13.75
N GLN A 106 -18.66 17.92 14.43
CA GLN A 106 -19.10 19.17 13.80
C GLN A 106 -18.12 19.64 12.73
N GLN A 107 -16.81 19.51 12.95
CA GLN A 107 -15.83 19.83 11.91
C GLN A 107 -15.94 18.91 10.72
N ARG A 108 -16.18 17.61 10.93
CA ARG A 108 -16.37 16.66 9.80
C ARG A 108 -17.58 16.98 8.97
N ALA A 109 -18.70 17.32 9.61
CA ALA A 109 -19.89 17.75 8.89
C ALA A 109 -19.60 18.96 7.99
N ARG A 110 -18.86 19.96 8.49
CA ARG A 110 -18.51 21.17 7.73
C ARG A 110 -17.60 20.88 6.54
N TYR A 111 -16.51 20.12 6.73
CA TYR A 111 -15.63 19.82 5.60
C TYR A 111 -16.27 18.85 4.60
N ARG A 112 -17.16 17.96 5.06
CA ARG A 112 -17.93 17.08 4.17
C ARG A 112 -18.83 17.92 3.26
N GLU A 113 -19.59 18.85 3.84
CA GLU A 113 -20.45 19.77 3.09
C GLU A 113 -19.64 20.62 2.10
N TYR A 114 -18.46 21.09 2.51
CA TYR A 114 -17.54 21.82 1.63
C TYR A 114 -17.10 20.97 0.42
N MET A 115 -16.73 19.70 0.67
CA MET A 115 -16.41 18.75 -0.41
C MET A 115 -17.62 18.48 -1.31
N GLU A 116 -18.79 18.17 -0.74
CA GLU A 116 -20.03 17.90 -1.48
C GLU A 116 -20.43 19.09 -2.36
N THR A 117 -20.33 20.31 -1.84
CA THR A 117 -20.59 21.55 -2.60
C THR A 117 -19.60 21.71 -3.74
N GLY A 118 -18.30 21.46 -3.47
CA GLY A 118 -17.23 21.60 -4.45
C GLY A 118 -17.32 20.62 -5.62
N ILE A 119 -17.91 19.42 -5.47
CA ILE A 119 -17.99 18.41 -6.54
C ILE A 119 -19.41 17.91 -6.84
N GLY A 120 -20.45 18.57 -6.33
CA GLY A 120 -21.85 18.10 -6.36
C GLY A 120 -22.39 17.71 -7.73
N ASN A 121 -22.07 18.47 -8.78
CA ASN A 121 -22.51 18.14 -10.14
C ASN A 121 -21.96 16.78 -10.62
N VAL A 122 -20.69 16.49 -10.32
CA VAL A 122 -20.04 15.22 -10.67
C VAL A 122 -20.58 14.09 -9.81
N LEU A 123 -20.82 14.34 -8.52
CA LEU A 123 -21.45 13.35 -7.63
C LEU A 123 -22.81 12.90 -8.18
N ALA A 124 -23.66 13.84 -8.57
CA ALA A 124 -24.98 13.53 -9.14
C ALA A 124 -24.88 12.80 -10.50
N GLN A 125 -24.00 13.25 -11.40
CA GLN A 125 -23.82 12.64 -12.72
C GLN A 125 -23.28 11.20 -12.63
N GLU A 126 -22.29 10.98 -11.77
CA GLU A 126 -21.59 9.70 -11.62
C GLU A 126 -22.26 8.76 -10.59
N LYS A 127 -23.38 9.17 -9.99
CA LYS A 127 -24.10 8.45 -8.92
C LYS A 127 -23.19 8.11 -7.74
N LEU A 128 -22.45 9.12 -7.28
CA LEU A 128 -21.53 9.04 -6.15
C LEU A 128 -22.02 9.89 -4.98
N CYS A 129 -21.50 9.60 -3.80
CA CYS A 129 -21.67 10.40 -2.60
C CYS A 129 -20.35 10.52 -1.83
N VAL A 130 -20.26 11.53 -0.98
CA VAL A 130 -19.17 11.68 0.02
C VAL A 130 -19.72 11.15 1.33
N VAL A 131 -19.00 10.24 1.99
CA VAL A 131 -19.44 9.61 3.23
C VAL A 131 -18.38 9.80 4.31
N GLY A 132 -18.80 10.31 5.48
CA GLY A 132 -18.00 10.26 6.70
C GLY A 132 -18.04 8.87 7.31
N VAL A 133 -16.88 8.36 7.75
CA VAL A 133 -16.73 6.95 8.18
C VAL A 133 -16.44 6.80 9.67
N GLU A 134 -16.87 7.76 10.48
CA GLU A 134 -16.66 7.79 11.94
C GLU A 134 -17.19 6.55 12.68
N ASN A 135 -18.28 5.97 12.18
CA ASN A 135 -18.95 4.83 12.78
C ASN A 135 -18.43 3.48 12.25
N ALA A 136 -17.42 3.49 11.38
CA ALA A 136 -16.79 2.30 10.79
C ALA A 136 -15.26 2.34 11.02
N PRO A 137 -14.79 2.12 12.27
CA PRO A 137 -13.38 2.26 12.64
C PRO A 137 -12.42 1.27 11.94
N ASP A 138 -12.96 0.19 11.39
CA ASP A 138 -12.29 -0.91 10.71
C ASP A 138 -12.54 -0.93 9.19
N LEU A 139 -13.14 0.14 8.63
CA LEU A 139 -13.55 0.17 7.23
C LEU A 139 -12.40 -0.09 6.24
N LEU A 140 -11.20 0.41 6.56
CA LEU A 140 -9.99 0.25 5.76
C LEU A 140 -9.03 -0.79 6.36
N THR A 141 -9.57 -1.83 7.01
CA THR A 141 -8.76 -2.98 7.40
C THR A 141 -8.55 -3.91 6.21
N ALA A 142 -7.29 -4.14 5.83
CA ALA A 142 -6.91 -4.96 4.69
C ALA A 142 -5.63 -5.74 4.97
N TYR A 143 -5.50 -6.89 4.33
CA TYR A 143 -4.29 -7.70 4.37
C TYR A 143 -3.57 -7.61 3.02
N ILE A 144 -2.24 -7.43 3.05
CA ILE A 144 -1.42 -7.47 1.84
C ILE A 144 -0.89 -8.91 1.71
N PRO A 145 -1.39 -9.69 0.72
CA PRO A 145 -0.86 -11.02 0.47
C PRO A 145 0.65 -10.96 0.21
N HIS A 146 1.39 -12.00 0.61
CA HIS A 146 2.84 -12.18 0.43
C HIS A 146 3.77 -11.38 1.33
N LEU A 147 3.30 -10.32 1.97
CA LEU A 147 4.15 -9.48 2.82
C LEU A 147 3.90 -9.68 4.32
N ASP A 148 2.92 -10.51 4.70
CA ASP A 148 2.45 -10.65 6.08
C ASP A 148 2.17 -9.29 6.76
N ILE A 149 1.68 -8.33 5.96
CA ILE A 149 1.33 -6.99 6.41
C ILE A 149 -0.18 -6.87 6.57
N HIS A 150 -0.59 -6.46 7.77
CA HIS A 150 -1.96 -6.13 8.12
C HIS A 150 -2.11 -4.62 8.28
N LEU A 151 -2.95 -4.02 7.45
CA LEU A 151 -3.35 -2.62 7.55
C LEU A 151 -4.65 -2.50 8.35
N ALA A 152 -4.76 -1.48 9.19
CA ALA A 152 -5.94 -1.29 10.01
C ALA A 152 -6.31 0.19 10.21
N GLY A 153 -7.61 0.43 10.18
CA GLY A 153 -8.20 1.70 10.57
C GLY A 153 -9.29 2.15 9.61
N ARG A 154 -9.43 3.46 9.51
CA ARG A 154 -10.35 4.18 8.64
C ARG A 154 -9.67 5.46 8.14
N THR A 155 -10.39 6.20 7.31
CA THR A 155 -10.06 7.57 6.90
C THR A 155 -11.09 8.54 7.49
N ASP A 156 -11.08 9.79 7.03
CA ASP A 156 -12.12 10.78 7.35
C ASP A 156 -13.33 10.68 6.43
N LEU A 157 -13.10 10.70 5.11
CA LEU A 157 -14.16 10.58 4.11
C LEU A 157 -13.82 9.54 3.03
N VAL A 158 -14.85 8.92 2.46
CA VAL A 158 -14.75 8.12 1.25
C VAL A 158 -15.73 8.64 0.20
N ILE A 159 -15.29 8.68 -1.06
CA ILE A 159 -16.15 8.95 -2.22
C ILE A 159 -16.44 7.62 -2.92
N LEU A 160 -17.71 7.23 -2.91
CA LEU A 160 -18.18 5.94 -3.41
C LEU A 160 -19.60 6.02 -3.99
N SER A 161 -20.14 4.92 -4.48
CA SER A 161 -21.49 4.88 -5.06
C SER A 161 -22.55 5.36 -4.08
N ASP A 162 -23.53 6.13 -4.58
CA ASP A 162 -24.69 6.60 -3.81
C ASP A 162 -25.61 5.47 -3.32
N GLU A 163 -25.39 4.23 -3.78
CA GLU A 163 -26.14 3.04 -3.37
C GLU A 163 -26.10 2.81 -1.86
N VAL A 164 -24.98 3.17 -1.21
CA VAL A 164 -24.85 3.06 0.25
C VAL A 164 -25.83 3.95 1.02
N SER A 165 -26.36 5.01 0.39
CA SER A 165 -27.37 5.88 1.02
C SER A 165 -28.77 5.26 1.00
N ARG A 166 -28.99 4.24 0.16
CA ARG A 166 -30.27 3.49 0.05
C ARG A 166 -30.24 2.18 0.85
N GLY A 167 -29.05 1.76 1.24
CA GLY A 167 -28.75 0.50 1.90
C GLY A 167 -28.80 0.55 3.42
N ASN A 168 -28.31 -0.52 4.04
CA ASN A 168 -28.06 -0.58 5.49
C ASN A 168 -26.59 -0.22 5.80
N ALA A 169 -26.23 -0.18 7.09
CA ALA A 169 -24.86 0.17 7.51
C ALA A 169 -23.79 -0.81 7.01
N ASP A 170 -24.14 -2.06 6.68
CA ASP A 170 -23.21 -3.08 6.19
C ASP A 170 -22.86 -2.86 4.71
N ASP A 171 -23.71 -2.20 3.93
CA ASP A 171 -23.43 -1.87 2.52
C ASP A 171 -22.24 -0.92 2.37
N LEU A 172 -21.91 -0.14 3.40
CA LEU A 172 -20.68 0.66 3.41
C LEU A 172 -19.41 -0.22 3.47
N ARG A 173 -19.45 -1.37 4.17
CA ARG A 173 -18.28 -2.24 4.38
C ARG A 173 -17.78 -2.90 3.10
N VAL A 174 -18.62 -3.00 2.07
CA VAL A 174 -18.24 -3.54 0.76
C VAL A 174 -17.74 -2.45 -0.22
N LEU A 175 -17.74 -1.18 0.19
CA LEU A 175 -17.17 -0.04 -0.54
C LEU A 175 -17.59 0.02 -2.03
N PRO A 176 -18.89 -0.06 -2.34
CA PRO A 176 -19.36 -0.21 -3.72
C PRO A 176 -18.97 1.00 -4.57
N GLY A 177 -18.26 0.74 -5.66
CA GLY A 177 -17.81 1.78 -6.59
C GLY A 177 -16.94 2.86 -5.95
N ALA A 178 -16.24 2.56 -4.84
CA ALA A 178 -15.35 3.52 -4.19
C ALA A 178 -14.23 3.98 -5.14
N ARG A 179 -14.05 5.30 -5.22
CA ARG A 179 -13.09 5.93 -6.14
C ARG A 179 -11.97 6.64 -5.40
N MET A 180 -12.24 7.15 -4.20
CA MET A 180 -11.28 7.98 -3.46
C MET A 180 -11.46 7.89 -1.94
N VAL A 181 -10.35 7.83 -1.21
CA VAL A 181 -10.29 8.15 0.22
C VAL A 181 -9.76 9.57 0.41
N VAL A 182 -10.29 10.29 1.40
CA VAL A 182 -9.91 11.67 1.70
C VAL A 182 -9.58 11.76 3.18
N GLU A 183 -8.31 12.02 3.47
CA GLU A 183 -7.78 12.27 4.80
C GLU A 183 -7.65 13.78 5.01
N VAL A 184 -8.32 14.32 6.04
CA VAL A 184 -8.41 15.76 6.26
C VAL A 184 -7.66 16.12 7.53
N LYS A 185 -6.69 17.03 7.44
CA LYS A 185 -5.92 17.53 8.59
C LYS A 185 -6.05 19.03 8.71
N LYS A 186 -6.31 19.54 9.92
CA LYS A 186 -6.17 20.98 10.19
C LYS A 186 -4.75 21.49 9.90
N SER A 187 -3.75 20.65 10.14
CA SER A 187 -2.35 20.92 9.82
C SER A 187 -1.65 19.61 9.46
N ILE A 188 -0.98 19.59 8.31
CA ILE A 188 -0.27 18.42 7.82
C ILE A 188 1.02 18.21 8.61
N GLN A 189 1.22 17.00 9.12
CA GLN A 189 2.39 16.58 9.88
C GLN A 189 3.26 15.62 9.06
N SER A 190 4.49 15.35 9.52
CA SER A 190 5.45 14.47 8.84
C SER A 190 4.93 13.04 8.60
N GLY A 191 4.04 12.54 9.46
CA GLY A 191 3.39 11.23 9.32
C GLY A 191 2.16 11.20 8.41
N SER A 192 1.56 12.36 8.11
CA SER A 192 0.25 12.43 7.43
C SER A 192 0.27 11.83 6.02
N MET A 193 1.40 11.96 5.31
CA MET A 193 1.55 11.34 3.99
C MET A 193 1.53 9.82 4.09
N PHE A 194 2.25 9.22 5.04
CA PHE A 194 2.30 7.76 5.19
C PHE A 194 0.96 7.19 5.63
N GLN A 195 0.21 7.92 6.48
CA GLN A 195 -1.18 7.59 6.77
C GLN A 195 -2.00 7.48 5.47
N ALA A 196 -2.02 8.54 4.65
CA ALA A 196 -2.77 8.56 3.40
C ALA A 196 -2.31 7.48 2.39
N LEU A 197 -1.02 7.16 2.33
CA LEU A 197 -0.51 6.06 1.49
C LEU A 197 -1.00 4.69 1.96
N THR A 198 -1.04 4.43 3.27
CA THR A 198 -1.56 3.16 3.77
C THR A 198 -3.08 3.05 3.58
N GLU A 199 -3.83 4.15 3.72
CA GLU A 199 -5.27 4.20 3.42
C GLU A 199 -5.54 3.96 1.92
N LEU A 200 -4.71 4.52 1.03
CA LEU A 200 -4.75 4.24 -0.41
C LEU A 200 -4.60 2.74 -0.69
N ILE A 201 -3.61 2.10 -0.08
CA ILE A 201 -3.33 0.67 -0.27
C ILE A 201 -4.48 -0.18 0.23
N ALA A 202 -5.01 0.13 1.42
CA ALA A 202 -6.16 -0.58 1.95
C ALA A 202 -7.38 -0.47 1.04
N LEU A 203 -7.71 0.74 0.57
CA LEU A 203 -8.80 0.93 -0.38
C LEU A 203 -8.55 0.19 -1.70
N ASP A 204 -7.33 0.23 -2.23
CA ASP A 204 -6.99 -0.47 -3.47
C ASP A 204 -7.16 -1.98 -3.34
N LEU A 205 -6.82 -2.57 -2.19
CA LEU A 205 -7.01 -4.01 -1.95
C LEU A 205 -8.49 -4.40 -1.80
N LEU A 206 -9.30 -3.51 -1.22
CA LEU A 206 -10.72 -3.75 -0.96
C LEU A 206 -11.61 -3.49 -2.19
N THR A 207 -11.05 -2.97 -3.29
CA THR A 207 -11.81 -2.54 -4.48
C THR A 207 -11.29 -3.19 -5.76
N THR A 208 -12.15 -3.25 -6.78
CA THR A 208 -11.80 -3.81 -8.10
C THR A 208 -11.01 -2.85 -8.96
N ASP A 209 -11.32 -1.56 -8.89
CA ASP A 209 -10.81 -0.53 -9.79
C ASP A 209 -9.70 0.31 -9.16
N PRO A 210 -8.80 0.92 -9.95
CA PRO A 210 -7.76 1.78 -9.40
C PRO A 210 -8.34 3.01 -8.71
N VAL A 211 -7.86 3.28 -7.50
CA VAL A 211 -8.36 4.35 -6.63
C VAL A 211 -7.35 5.47 -6.41
N VAL A 212 -7.78 6.54 -5.76
CA VAL A 212 -6.95 7.70 -5.41
C VAL A 212 -7.07 7.96 -3.90
N ALA A 213 -6.01 8.49 -3.29
CA ALA A 213 -6.08 9.09 -1.97
C ALA A 213 -5.81 10.59 -2.06
N LEU A 214 -6.53 11.36 -1.25
CA LEU A 214 -6.34 12.79 -1.09
C LEU A 214 -5.98 13.07 0.37
N LEU A 215 -4.83 13.70 0.60
CA LEU A 215 -4.48 14.31 1.88
C LEU A 215 -4.62 15.82 1.74
N THR A 216 -5.42 16.45 2.60
CA THR A 216 -5.66 17.88 2.48
C THR A 216 -5.94 18.60 3.79
N ASP A 217 -5.61 19.89 3.82
CA ASP A 217 -6.08 20.86 4.83
C ASP A 217 -7.20 21.77 4.33
N LEU A 218 -7.72 21.46 3.13
CA LEU A 218 -8.78 22.16 2.42
C LEU A 218 -8.44 23.60 2.02
N ASN A 219 -7.16 23.99 2.15
CA ASN A 219 -6.65 25.32 1.85
C ASN A 219 -5.53 25.23 0.82
N ASP A 220 -4.28 25.28 1.24
CA ASP A 220 -3.11 25.33 0.38
C ASP A 220 -2.36 23.99 0.29
N HIS A 221 -2.89 22.94 0.91
CA HIS A 221 -2.34 21.60 0.78
C HIS A 221 -3.38 20.63 0.23
N TRP A 222 -3.20 20.21 -1.02
CA TRP A 222 -3.99 19.16 -1.67
C TRP A 222 -3.03 18.18 -2.32
N HIS A 223 -2.75 17.06 -1.64
CA HIS A 223 -1.85 16.04 -2.14
C HIS A 223 -2.65 14.85 -2.65
N PHE A 224 -2.64 14.66 -3.97
CA PHE A 224 -3.24 13.49 -4.61
C PHE A 224 -2.22 12.36 -4.69
N PHE A 225 -2.67 11.14 -4.41
CA PHE A 225 -1.86 9.93 -4.47
C PHE A 225 -2.53 8.82 -5.25
N TRP A 226 -1.77 8.13 -6.09
CA TRP A 226 -2.21 6.89 -6.74
C TRP A 226 -1.03 5.97 -7.03
N LEU A 227 -1.33 4.71 -7.29
CA LEU A 227 -0.35 3.71 -7.69
C LEU A 227 -0.08 3.77 -9.19
N SER A 228 1.19 3.70 -9.57
CA SER A 228 1.62 3.65 -10.96
C SER A 228 2.86 2.77 -11.12
N GLU A 229 3.18 2.50 -12.38
CA GLU A 229 4.43 1.90 -12.82
C GLU A 229 5.17 2.92 -13.69
N VAL A 230 6.49 3.02 -13.51
CA VAL A 230 7.36 3.84 -14.36
C VAL A 230 8.53 2.99 -14.82
N THR A 231 9.02 3.24 -16.03
CA THR A 231 10.24 2.58 -16.51
C THR A 231 11.44 3.25 -15.83
N GLY A 232 12.29 2.46 -15.17
CA GLY A 232 13.55 2.91 -14.60
C GLY A 232 14.63 3.14 -15.67
N GLU A 233 15.89 3.29 -15.23
CA GLU A 233 17.02 3.24 -16.15
C GLU A 233 17.15 1.81 -16.72
N GLY A 234 16.86 1.63 -18.02
CA GLY A 234 16.80 0.32 -18.68
C GLY A 234 15.37 -0.16 -18.95
N THR A 235 15.12 -1.47 -18.84
CA THR A 235 13.81 -2.11 -19.07
C THR A 235 13.07 -2.48 -17.78
N GLU A 236 13.64 -2.15 -16.61
CA GLU A 236 13.03 -2.46 -15.31
C GLU A 236 11.81 -1.57 -15.05
N LYS A 237 10.76 -2.18 -14.51
CA LYS A 237 9.53 -1.51 -14.11
C LYS A 237 9.60 -1.22 -12.62
N LEU A 238 9.55 0.06 -12.26
CA LEU A 238 9.51 0.52 -10.88
C LEU A 238 8.07 0.82 -10.47
N HIS A 239 7.67 0.26 -9.34
CA HIS A 239 6.37 0.51 -8.73
C HIS A 239 6.44 1.76 -7.85
N VAL A 240 5.54 2.71 -8.10
CA VAL A 240 5.58 4.01 -7.43
C VAL A 240 4.23 4.44 -6.91
N PHE A 241 4.26 5.15 -5.79
CA PHE A 241 3.23 6.08 -5.40
C PHE A 241 3.49 7.40 -6.11
N VAL A 242 2.59 7.81 -6.99
CA VAL A 242 2.65 9.16 -7.54
C VAL A 242 2.07 10.11 -6.52
N LYS A 243 2.77 11.21 -6.25
CA LYS A 243 2.31 12.32 -5.41
C LYS A 243 2.18 13.57 -6.28
N TRP A 244 1.00 14.15 -6.33
CA TRP A 244 0.75 15.41 -7.02
C TRP A 244 0.28 16.49 -6.05
N PRO A 245 1.15 17.45 -5.69
CA PRO A 245 0.78 18.54 -4.80
C PRO A 245 0.12 19.71 -5.56
N ILE A 246 -0.98 20.21 -5.01
CA ILE A 246 -1.75 21.34 -5.52
C ILE A 246 -2.02 22.30 -4.36
N THR A 247 -1.91 23.59 -4.63
CA THR A 247 -1.98 24.64 -3.59
C THR A 247 -3.20 25.54 -3.67
N LYS A 248 -4.05 25.34 -4.69
CA LYS A 248 -5.26 26.14 -4.91
C LYS A 248 -6.51 25.26 -4.83
N PRO A 249 -7.49 25.56 -3.96
CA PRO A 249 -8.72 24.78 -3.83
C PRO A 249 -9.47 24.59 -5.15
N GLY A 250 -9.60 25.65 -5.96
CA GLY A 250 -10.30 25.56 -7.23
C GLY A 250 -9.67 24.58 -8.23
N GLN A 251 -8.34 24.60 -8.34
CA GLN A 251 -7.61 23.60 -9.15
C GLN A 251 -7.77 22.20 -8.57
N ALA A 252 -7.71 22.04 -7.25
CA ALA A 252 -7.89 20.76 -6.60
C ALA A 252 -9.29 20.17 -6.88
N PHE A 253 -10.35 20.97 -6.80
CA PHE A 253 -11.71 20.53 -7.14
C PHE A 253 -11.85 20.12 -8.62
N GLU A 254 -11.25 20.85 -9.56
CA GLU A 254 -11.23 20.44 -10.97
C GLU A 254 -10.52 19.10 -11.20
N ILE A 255 -9.41 18.88 -10.48
CA ILE A 255 -8.71 17.59 -10.52
C ILE A 255 -9.61 16.49 -9.95
N ILE A 256 -10.27 16.72 -8.80
CA ILE A 256 -11.21 15.75 -8.23
C ILE A 256 -12.32 15.43 -9.25
N ARG A 257 -12.94 16.44 -9.87
CA ARG A 257 -13.98 16.25 -10.90
C ARG A 257 -13.47 15.39 -12.06
N THR A 258 -12.25 15.65 -12.53
CA THR A 258 -11.62 14.87 -13.62
C THR A 258 -11.29 13.44 -13.21
N LEU A 259 -10.78 13.23 -12.00
CA LEU A 259 -10.46 11.91 -11.46
C LEU A 259 -11.70 11.05 -11.26
N LEU A 260 -12.80 11.67 -10.82
CA LEU A 260 -14.07 10.99 -10.63
C LEU A 260 -14.71 10.66 -11.97
N THR A 261 -14.74 11.58 -12.94
CA THR A 261 -15.39 11.33 -14.25
C THR A 261 -14.58 10.44 -15.19
N SER A 262 -13.29 10.20 -14.93
CA SER A 262 -12.45 9.35 -15.77
C SER A 262 -12.53 7.88 -15.33
N PRO A 263 -13.23 7.00 -16.08
CA PRO A 263 -13.16 5.55 -15.85
C PRO A 263 -11.79 4.97 -16.27
N ALA A 264 -10.97 5.76 -16.98
CA ALA A 264 -9.70 5.30 -17.50
C ALA A 264 -8.60 5.39 -16.42
N ALA A 265 -7.72 4.40 -16.44
CA ALA A 265 -6.48 4.43 -15.68
C ALA A 265 -5.57 5.62 -16.07
N VAL A 266 -5.72 6.16 -17.29
CA VAL A 266 -5.00 7.35 -17.75
C VAL A 266 -5.77 8.59 -17.32
N ILE A 267 -5.12 9.43 -16.51
CA ILE A 267 -5.66 10.74 -16.15
C ILE A 267 -5.14 11.72 -17.21
N GLN A 268 -6.03 12.51 -17.79
CA GLN A 268 -5.68 13.50 -18.79
C GLN A 268 -6.34 14.81 -18.39
N CYS A 269 -5.57 15.71 -17.79
CA CYS A 269 -6.04 17.06 -17.52
C CYS A 269 -5.81 17.92 -18.78
N PRO A 270 -6.78 18.78 -19.17
CA PRO A 270 -6.63 19.66 -20.32
C PRO A 270 -5.34 20.49 -20.30
N GLY A 271 -4.50 20.37 -21.32
CA GLY A 271 -3.25 21.15 -21.43
C GLY A 271 -2.07 20.62 -20.61
N SER A 272 -2.18 19.41 -20.04
CA SER A 272 -1.09 18.74 -19.32
C SER A 272 -0.57 17.51 -20.07
N GLU A 273 0.68 17.10 -19.78
CA GLU A 273 1.19 15.80 -20.22
C GLU A 273 0.32 14.66 -19.66
N PRO A 274 0.15 13.54 -20.40
CA PRO A 274 -0.59 12.39 -19.90
C PRO A 274 -0.02 11.93 -18.55
N LEU A 275 -0.87 11.87 -17.53
CA LEU A 275 -0.45 11.43 -16.21
C LEU A 275 -0.08 9.95 -16.22
N ALA A 276 0.81 9.60 -15.29
CA ALA A 276 1.21 8.22 -15.06
C ALA A 276 -0.05 7.36 -14.78
N LYS A 277 -0.18 6.28 -15.55
CA LYS A 277 -1.37 5.42 -15.56
C LYS A 277 -1.60 4.80 -14.17
N ARG A 278 -2.79 5.00 -13.61
CA ARG A 278 -3.24 4.33 -12.39
C ARG A 278 -3.19 2.80 -12.56
N ARG A 279 -2.63 2.10 -11.57
CA ARG A 279 -2.52 0.64 -11.56
C ARG A 279 -3.11 0.09 -10.27
N LYS A 280 -3.63 -1.14 -10.31
CA LYS A 280 -3.96 -1.89 -9.09
C LYS A 280 -2.69 -2.49 -8.51
N LEU A 281 -2.61 -2.48 -7.18
CA LEU A 281 -1.52 -3.10 -6.43
C LEU A 281 -1.39 -4.59 -6.74
N ARG A 282 -2.49 -5.33 -6.84
CA ARG A 282 -2.48 -6.77 -7.15
C ARG A 282 -1.80 -7.15 -8.48
N HIS A 283 -1.63 -6.19 -9.39
CA HIS A 283 -0.94 -6.39 -10.67
C HIS A 283 0.52 -5.94 -10.62
N MET A 284 0.94 -5.34 -9.51
CA MET A 284 2.28 -4.84 -9.23
C MET A 284 2.99 -5.73 -8.20
N LEU A 285 2.25 -6.37 -7.31
CA LEU A 285 2.79 -7.38 -6.41
C LEU A 285 3.08 -8.68 -7.19
N PRO A 286 4.11 -9.45 -6.78
CA PRO A 286 4.35 -10.78 -7.32
C PRO A 286 3.10 -11.65 -7.16
N THR A 287 2.60 -12.24 -8.25
CA THR A 287 1.47 -13.18 -8.22
C THR A 287 1.90 -14.49 -7.59
N ILE A 288 1.06 -15.08 -6.72
CA ILE A 288 1.13 -16.53 -6.44
C ILE A 288 1.03 -17.24 -7.78
N GLY A 289 2.11 -17.89 -8.20
CA GLY A 289 2.14 -18.54 -9.48
C GLY A 289 1.15 -19.71 -9.53
N GLU A 290 0.12 -19.60 -10.38
CA GLU A 290 -0.02 -20.63 -11.40
C GLU A 290 1.03 -20.34 -12.47
N GLY A 291 2.27 -20.78 -12.20
CA GLY A 291 3.38 -20.76 -13.15
C GLY A 291 4.37 -19.60 -12.97
N GLY A 292 5.37 -19.77 -12.09
CA GLY A 292 6.55 -18.91 -12.08
C GLY A 292 7.50 -19.21 -10.93
N GLY A 293 8.45 -20.11 -11.15
CA GLY A 293 9.47 -20.53 -10.17
C GLY A 293 10.39 -19.39 -9.71
N GLY A 294 9.91 -18.59 -8.77
CA GLY A 294 10.73 -17.72 -7.94
C GLY A 294 11.56 -18.54 -6.94
N VAL A 295 12.70 -17.99 -6.52
CA VAL A 295 13.57 -18.60 -5.51
C VAL A 295 12.85 -18.73 -4.18
N LEU A 296 12.08 -17.71 -3.79
CA LEU A 296 11.30 -17.70 -2.55
C LEU A 296 10.22 -18.78 -2.56
N ASP A 297 9.40 -18.84 -3.62
CA ASP A 297 8.40 -19.91 -3.82
C ASP A 297 9.02 -21.30 -3.80
N SER A 298 10.24 -21.45 -4.31
CA SER A 298 10.94 -22.74 -4.34
C SER A 298 11.48 -23.12 -2.95
N ILE A 299 11.84 -22.14 -2.12
CA ILE A 299 12.23 -22.33 -0.72
C ILE A 299 11.00 -22.68 0.13
N GLU A 300 9.91 -21.92 0.00
CA GLU A 300 8.66 -22.16 0.74
C GLU A 300 8.10 -23.55 0.41
N ARG A 301 8.04 -23.91 -0.87
CA ARG A 301 7.59 -25.23 -1.31
C ARG A 301 8.47 -26.36 -0.79
N TYR A 302 9.78 -26.13 -0.64
CA TYR A 302 10.67 -27.13 -0.05
C TYR A 302 10.33 -27.36 1.44
N PHE A 303 10.13 -26.30 2.22
CA PHE A 303 9.77 -26.42 3.63
C PHE A 303 8.38 -27.04 3.82
N ASP A 304 7.42 -26.71 2.96
CA ASP A 304 6.09 -27.35 2.98
C ASP A 304 6.18 -28.86 2.75
N ILE A 305 6.96 -29.28 1.75
CA ILE A 305 7.13 -30.71 1.42
C ILE A 305 7.92 -31.44 2.51
N GLU A 306 9.00 -30.83 3.01
CA GLU A 306 9.80 -31.40 4.10
C GLU A 306 8.94 -31.65 5.35
N SER A 307 8.03 -30.72 5.68
CA SER A 307 7.16 -30.84 6.85
C SER A 307 6.21 -32.05 6.79
N VAL A 308 5.85 -32.51 5.59
CA VAL A 308 4.90 -33.61 5.37
C VAL A 308 5.60 -34.93 5.07
N LEU A 309 6.67 -34.91 4.27
CA LEU A 309 7.31 -36.12 3.73
C LEU A 309 8.70 -36.37 4.33
N GLY A 310 9.23 -35.45 5.13
CA GLY A 310 10.60 -35.47 5.63
C GLY A 310 11.60 -34.89 4.62
N PRO A 311 12.87 -34.74 5.01
CA PRO A 311 13.87 -34.03 4.23
C PRO A 311 14.24 -34.76 2.93
N ASP A 312 14.15 -34.04 1.80
CA ASP A 312 14.58 -34.50 0.48
C ASP A 312 15.85 -33.77 0.03
N VAL A 313 16.95 -34.53 -0.05
CA VAL A 313 18.29 -34.01 -0.39
C VAL A 313 18.39 -33.53 -1.84
N GLU A 314 17.64 -34.14 -2.78
CA GLU A 314 17.66 -33.72 -4.18
C GLU A 314 16.86 -32.42 -4.36
N MET A 315 15.74 -32.29 -3.65
CA MET A 315 14.94 -31.07 -3.63
C MET A 315 15.70 -29.91 -2.97
N ALA A 316 16.34 -30.13 -1.82
CA ALA A 316 17.18 -29.14 -1.16
C ALA A 316 18.32 -28.65 -2.09
N ARG A 317 18.92 -29.58 -2.85
CA ARG A 317 19.97 -29.26 -3.83
C ARG A 317 19.44 -28.45 -5.02
N ALA A 318 18.23 -28.75 -5.50
CA ALA A 318 17.60 -28.02 -6.59
C ALA A 318 17.29 -26.58 -6.18
N VAL A 319 16.71 -26.39 -4.99
CA VAL A 319 16.44 -25.06 -4.43
C VAL A 319 17.74 -24.28 -4.22
N ALA A 320 18.76 -24.90 -3.63
CA ALA A 320 20.06 -24.24 -3.43
C ALA A 320 20.71 -23.78 -4.75
N ARG A 321 20.60 -24.58 -5.83
CA ARG A 321 21.09 -24.18 -7.16
C ARG A 321 20.34 -22.98 -7.72
N GLN A 322 19.02 -22.94 -7.52
CA GLN A 322 18.18 -21.84 -7.96
C GLN A 322 18.50 -20.56 -7.19
N VAL A 323 18.70 -20.65 -5.87
CA VAL A 323 19.18 -19.54 -5.01
C VAL A 323 20.51 -19.00 -5.54
N VAL A 324 21.50 -19.87 -5.76
CA VAL A 324 22.83 -19.46 -6.24
C VAL A 324 22.74 -18.78 -7.61
N SER A 325 21.93 -19.31 -8.53
CA SER A 325 21.75 -18.73 -9.87
C SER A 325 21.07 -17.36 -9.88
N SER A 326 20.37 -17.01 -8.80
CA SER A 326 19.67 -15.73 -8.66
C SER A 326 20.52 -14.61 -8.06
N ILE A 327 21.72 -14.92 -7.57
CA ILE A 327 22.63 -13.92 -7.01
C ILE A 327 23.39 -13.25 -8.18
N PRO A 328 23.30 -11.91 -8.35
CA PRO A 328 23.80 -11.22 -9.54
C PRO A 328 25.30 -11.42 -9.83
N ILE A 329 26.12 -11.60 -8.79
CA ILE A 329 27.57 -11.83 -8.91
C ILE A 329 27.88 -13.18 -9.59
N PHE A 330 26.94 -14.14 -9.57
CA PHE A 330 27.09 -15.48 -10.13
C PHE A 330 26.21 -15.74 -11.36
N SER A 331 25.46 -14.73 -11.82
CA SER A 331 24.61 -14.81 -13.02
C SER A 331 25.40 -14.72 -14.34
N THR A 332 26.71 -14.45 -14.30
CA THR A 332 27.56 -14.39 -15.49
C THR A 332 28.07 -15.77 -15.87
N SER A 333 27.42 -16.37 -16.87
CA SER A 333 28.03 -17.38 -17.72
C SER A 333 29.24 -16.76 -18.42
N MET A 334 30.45 -17.02 -17.91
CA MET A 334 31.67 -17.04 -18.72
C MET A 334 31.48 -18.10 -19.82
N TYR A 335 31.21 -17.65 -21.05
CA TYR A 335 31.64 -18.23 -22.34
C TYR A 335 31.28 -17.15 -23.39
N SER A 336 32.20 -16.26 -23.77
CA SER A 336 33.32 -16.50 -24.68
C SER A 336 34.35 -15.39 -24.59
#